data_AF-A0A009QNF6-F1
#
_entry.id   AF-A0A009QNF6-F1
#
_cell.length_a   1.000
_cell.length_b   1.000
_cell.length_c   1.000
_cell.angle_alpha   90.00
_cell.angle_beta   90.00
_cell.angle_gamma   90.00
#
_symmetry.space_group_name_H-M   'P 1'
#
loop_
_entity.id
_entity.type
_entity.pdbx_description
1 polymer ?
#
loop_
_entity_poly.entity_id
_entity_poly.type
_entity_poly.pdbx_seq_one_letter_code
_entity_poly.pdbx_strand_id
1 'polypeptide(L)' 'MTRINNAIEKIIQHPKVFGFASLLMRVMISVIFVLSGLGKIFQYSSNAGYMESMGVSSALLPLAILVEFGGGFLVLIGL' A
#
# COMPACT_ATOMS: atom_id res chain seq x y z
N MET A 1 -10.70 23.60 28.44
CA MET A 1 -10.14 22.65 27.45
C MET A 1 -10.77 21.25 27.50
N THR A 2 -11.82 21.01 28.31
CA THR A 2 -12.27 19.65 28.68
C THR A 2 -13.49 19.11 27.93
N ARG A 3 -14.38 19.93 27.35
CA ARG A 3 -15.63 19.41 26.73
C ARG A 3 -15.48 19.00 25.26
N ILE A 4 -14.65 19.73 24.51
CA ILE A 4 -14.42 19.48 23.07
C ILE A 4 -13.58 18.20 22.89
N ASN A 5 -12.51 18.03 23.66
CA ASN A 5 -11.66 16.85 23.59
C ASN A 5 -12.45 15.56 23.88
N ASN A 6 -13.29 15.57 24.91
CA ASN A 6 -14.13 14.42 25.26
C ASN A 6 -15.15 14.06 24.16
N ALA A 7 -15.63 15.05 23.39
CA ALA A 7 -16.53 14.81 22.26
C ALA A 7 -15.79 14.19 21.06
N ILE A 8 -14.56 14.67 20.78
CA ILE A 8 -13.69 14.14 19.73
C ILE A 8 -13.28 12.69 20.05
N GLU A 9 -12.87 12.41 21.28
CA GLU A 9 -12.51 11.06 21.71
C GLU A 9 -13.66 10.07 21.55
N LYS A 10 -14.89 10.47 21.89
CA LYS A 10 -16.09 9.62 21.69
C LYS A 10 -16.35 9.29 20.22
N ILE A 11 -16.08 10.22 19.31
CA ILE A 11 -16.28 10.01 17.87
C ILE A 11 -15.20 9.08 17.33
N ILE A 12 -13.93 9.31 17.69
CA ILE A 12 -12.79 8.50 17.23
C ILE A 12 -12.89 7.07 17.76
N GLN A 13 -13.24 6.90 19.04
CA GLN A 13 -13.37 5.58 19.66
C GLN A 13 -14.67 4.86 19.29
N HIS A 14 -15.53 5.47 18.47
CA HIS A 14 -16.71 4.78 17.98
C HIS A 14 -16.27 3.65 17.01
N PRO A 15 -16.63 2.37 17.27
CA PRO A 15 -16.10 1.23 16.51
C PRO A 15 -16.28 1.33 14.99
N LYS A 16 -17.39 1.93 14.55
CA LYS A 16 -17.67 2.16 13.13
C LYS A 16 -16.73 3.19 12.50
N VAL A 17 -16.41 4.26 13.23
CA VAL A 17 -15.52 5.34 12.75
C VAL A 17 -14.09 4.81 12.67
N PHE A 18 -13.64 4.12 13.71
CA PHE A 18 -12.33 3.49 13.72
C PHE A 18 -12.19 2.43 12.61
N GLY A 19 -13.17 1.54 12.45
CA GLY A 19 -13.15 0.52 11.42
C GLY A 19 -13.11 1.09 10.00
N PHE A 20 -13.94 2.12 9.73
CA PHE A 20 -13.94 2.80 8.44
C PHE A 20 -12.63 3.56 8.18
N ALA A 21 -12.14 4.33 9.16
CA ALA A 21 -10.88 5.04 9.05
C ALA A 21 -9.70 4.08 8.82
N SER A 22 -9.68 2.95 9.53
CA SER A 22 -8.68 1.90 9.36
C SER A 22 -8.69 1.30 7.95
N LEU A 23 -9.87 0.95 7.42
CA LEU A 23 -10.00 0.44 6.06
C LEU A 23 -9.56 1.49 5.03
N LEU A 24 -9.99 2.74 5.19
CA LEU A 24 -9.61 3.84 4.30
C LEU A 24 -8.10 4.04 4.26
N MET A 25 -7.44 4.05 5.42
CA MET A 25 -5.98 4.16 5.51
C MET A 25 -5.27 2.99 4.81
N ARG A 26 -5.75 1.75 5.00
CA ARG A 26 -5.19 0.57 4.31
C ARG A 26 -5.35 0.68 2.80
N VAL A 27 -6.52 1.07 2.32
CA VAL A 27 -6.77 1.28 0.88
C VAL A 27 -5.80 2.34 0.34
N MET A 28 -5.72 3.51 0.98
CA MET A 28 -4.85 4.60 0.53
C MET A 28 -3.38 4.19 0.46
N ILE A 29 -2.87 3.48 1.47
CA ILE A 29 -1.49 3.00 1.47
C ILE A 29 -1.31 1.90 0.42
N SER A 30 -2.20 0.91 0.38
CA SER A 30 -2.10 -0.25 -0.53
C SER A 30 -2.12 0.14 -2.01
N VAL A 31 -2.89 1.18 -2.38
CA VAL A 31 -3.14 1.49 -3.79
C VAL A 31 -1.84 1.88 -4.50
N ILE A 32 -0.92 2.54 -3.80
CA ILE A 32 0.38 2.96 -4.34
C ILE A 32 1.19 1.72 -4.73
N PHE A 33 1.23 0.72 -3.85
CA PHE A 33 1.97 -0.52 -4.06
C PHE A 33 1.31 -1.41 -5.13
N VAL A 34 -0.01 -1.55 -5.09
CA VAL A 34 -0.77 -2.33 -6.07
C VAL A 34 -0.61 -1.76 -7.48
N LEU A 35 -0.73 -0.43 -7.64
CA LEU A 35 -0.54 0.22 -8.94
C LEU A 35 0.91 0.14 -9.41
N SER A 36 1.89 0.30 -8.52
CA SER A 36 3.31 0.12 -8.84
C SER A 36 3.61 -1.30 -9.34
N GLY A 37 3.14 -2.32 -8.60
CA GLY A 37 3.33 -3.71 -8.94
C GLY A 37 2.65 -4.09 -10.27
N LEU A 38 1.42 -3.63 -10.50
CA LEU A 38 0.73 -3.79 -11.79
C LEU A 38 1.51 -3.11 -12.93
N GLY A 39 2.05 -1.92 -12.70
CA GLY A 39 2.91 -1.22 -13.65
C GLY A 39 4.12 -2.06 -14.06
N LYS A 40 4.76 -2.75 -13.10
CA LYS A 40 5.88 -3.67 -13.35
C LYS A 40 5.46 -4.94 -14.11
N ILE A 41 4.24 -5.43 -13.92
CA ILE A 41 3.70 -6.56 -14.69
C ILE A 41 3.43 -6.14 -16.14
N PHE A 42 2.77 -5.01 -16.36
CA PHE A 42 2.40 -4.55 -17.71
C PHE A 42 3.60 -4.01 -18.51
N GLN A 43 4.60 -3.45 -17.83
CA GLN A 43 5.80 -2.88 -18.46
C GLN A 43 7.07 -3.64 -18.05
N TYR A 44 7.01 -4.97 -18.08
CA TYR A 44 8.06 -5.83 -17.56
C TYR A 44 9.43 -5.56 -18.21
N SER A 45 9.50 -5.50 -19.54
CA SER A 45 10.74 -5.26 -20.28
C SER A 45 11.35 -3.88 -19.98
N SER A 46 10.52 -2.84 -19.92
CA SER A 46 10.97 -1.48 -19.58
C SER A 46 11.53 -1.41 -18.16
N ASN A 47 10.89 -2.07 -17.19
CA ASN A 47 11.38 -2.12 -15.82
C ASN A 47 12.67 -2.94 -15.69
N ALA A 48 12.78 -4.07 -16.41
CA ALA A 48 14.00 -4.87 -16.46
C ALA A 48 15.18 -4.07 -17.03
N GLY A 49 14.98 -3.36 -18.14
CA GLY A 49 16.00 -2.50 -18.74
C GLY A 49 16.38 -1.32 -17.83
N TYR A 50 15.41 -0.73 -17.12
CA TYR A 50 15.71 0.30 -16.12
C TYR A 50 16.56 -0.25 -14.97
N MET A 51 16.24 -1.43 -14.44
CA MET A 51 17.04 -2.07 -13.39
C MET A 51 18.47 -2.32 -13.84
N GLU A 52 18.66 -2.87 -15.05
CA GLU A 52 19.99 -3.11 -15.61
C GLU A 52 20.76 -1.80 -15.82
N SER A 53 20.08 -0.74 -16.26
CA SER A 53 20.69 0.60 -16.39
C SER A 53 21.16 1.19 -15.05
N MET A 54 20.55 0.75 -13.94
CA MET A 54 20.90 1.12 -12.58
C MET A 54 21.86 0.11 -11.92
N GLY A 55 22.40 -0.86 -12.67
CA GLY A 55 23.32 -1.88 -12.16
C GLY A 55 22.64 -2.98 -11.31
N VAL A 56 21.31 -3.09 -11.36
CA VAL A 56 20.53 -4.10 -10.64
C VAL A 56 20.14 -5.23 -11.59
N SER A 57 20.36 -6.48 -11.18
CA SER A 57 19.97 -7.64 -11.99
C SER A 57 18.46 -7.70 -12.22
N SER A 58 18.04 -7.81 -13.48
CA SER A 58 16.64 -7.98 -13.89
C SER A 58 16.00 -9.28 -13.37
N ALA A 59 16.79 -10.26 -12.94
CA ALA A 59 16.31 -11.48 -12.28
C ALA A 59 15.59 -11.20 -10.94
N LEU A 60 15.81 -10.03 -10.34
CA LEU A 60 15.13 -9.60 -9.12
C LEU A 60 13.73 -9.00 -9.38
N LEU A 61 13.37 -8.73 -10.65
CA LEU A 61 12.10 -8.09 -11.00
C LEU A 61 10.87 -8.91 -10.55
N PRO A 62 10.82 -10.25 -10.69
CA PRO A 62 9.71 -11.05 -10.16
C PRO A 62 9.56 -10.93 -8.64
N LEU A 63 10.67 -10.85 -7.91
CA LEU A 63 10.66 -10.66 -6.45
C LEU A 63 10.14 -9.26 -6.09
N ALA A 64 10.57 -8.22 -6.81
CA ALA A 64 10.05 -6.87 -6.63
C ALA A 64 8.53 -6.80 -6.91
N ILE A 65 8.06 -7.44 -7.97
CA ILE A 65 6.62 -7.56 -8.27
C ILE A 65 5.88 -8.26 -7.13
N LEU A 66 6.40 -9.38 -6.63
CA LEU A 66 5.78 -10.12 -5.53
C LEU A 66 5.67 -9.26 -4.27
N VAL A 67 6.73 -8.53 -3.92
CA VAL A 67 6.76 -7.67 -2.73
C VAL A 67 5.84 -6.48 -2.90
N GLU A 68 5.86 -5.80 -4.05
CA GLU A 68 5.03 -4.61 -4.26
C GLU A 68 3.56 -4.97 -4.46
N PHE A 69 3.25 -5.81 -5.43
CA PHE A 69 1.86 -6.18 -5.71
C PHE A 69 1.29 -7.07 -4.61
N GLY A 70 2.03 -8.11 -4.22
CA GLY A 70 1.61 -9.04 -3.17
C GLY A 70 1.57 -8.35 -1.80
N GLY A 71 2.61 -7.60 -1.43
CA GLY A 71 2.63 -6.84 -0.17
C GLY A 71 1.56 -5.76 -0.12
N GLY A 72 1.34 -5.03 -1.23
CA GLY A 72 0.23 -4.08 -1.34
C GLY A 72 -1.13 -4.75 -1.12
N PHE A 73 -1.33 -5.95 -1.68
CA PHE A 73 -2.56 -6.72 -1.48
C PHE A 73 -2.73 -7.23 -0.04
N LEU A 74 -1.66 -7.68 0.61
CA LEU A 74 -1.67 -8.08 2.03
C LEU A 74 -2.08 -6.91 2.94
N VAL A 75 -1.52 -5.72 2.71
CA VAL A 75 -1.91 -4.49 3.43
C VAL A 75 -3.39 -4.17 3.22
N LEU A 76 -3.93 -4.33 2.00
CA LEU A 76 -5.33 -4.05 1.71
C LEU A 76 -6.28 -4.91 2.56
N ILE A 77 -5.98 -6.21 2.65
CA ILE A 77 -6.81 -7.18 3.40
C ILE A 77 -6.52 -7.19 4.91
N GLY A 78 -5.48 -6.47 5.35
CA GLY A 78 -5.14 -6.31 6.76
C GLY A 78 -4.36 -7.49 7.36
N LEU A 79 -3.49 -8.11 6.55
CA LEU A 79 -2.50 -9.11 6.99
C LEU A 79 -1.16 -8.48 7.35
#